data_AF-X0WZR5-F1
#
_entry.id   AF-X0WZR5-F1
#
_cell.length_a   1.000
_cell.length_b   1.000
_cell.length_c   1.000
_cell.angle_alpha   90.00
_cell.angle_beta   90.00
_cell.angle_gamma   90.00
#
_symmetry.space_group_name_H-M   'P 1'
#
loop_
_entity.id
_entity.type
_entity.pdbx_description
1 polymer ?
#
loop_
_entity_poly.entity_id
_entity_poly.type
_entity_poly.pdbx_seq_one_letter_code
_entity_poly.pdbx_strand_id
1 'polypeptide(L)' 'MAGAGSFVIVGENIHCTRKVKRGGKRAKKLDDGREVVVFADQAGNEQHLPIPQSIQNGDVFKGGMVPHVAAAV' A
#
# COMPACT_ATOMS: atom_id res chain seq x y z
N MET A 1 -9.65 30.29 -22.55
CA MET A 1 -8.98 28.99 -22.77
C MET A 1 -7.73 28.97 -21.92
N ALA A 2 -7.73 28.19 -20.84
CA ALA A 2 -6.64 28.15 -19.86
C ALA A 2 -5.37 27.55 -20.46
N GLY A 3 -4.22 28.17 -20.19
CA GLY A 3 -2.91 27.63 -20.56
C GLY A 3 -2.64 26.35 -19.77
N ALA A 4 -2.47 25.23 -20.47
CA ALA A 4 -2.06 23.98 -19.86
C ALA A 4 -0.67 24.19 -19.25
N GLY A 5 -0.60 24.20 -17.91
CA GLY A 5 0.68 24.22 -17.20
C GLY A 5 1.53 23.02 -17.60
N SER A 6 2.85 23.19 -17.62
CA SER A 6 3.80 22.12 -17.95
C SER A 6 3.64 20.95 -16.99
N PHE A 7 3.25 19.78 -17.53
CA PHE A 7 3.24 18.53 -16.78
C PHE A 7 4.65 17.94 -16.73
N VAL A 8 5.12 17.61 -15.53
CA VAL A 8 6.45 17.02 -15.30
C VAL A 8 6.29 15.67 -14.63
N ILE A 9 6.85 14.62 -15.23
CA ILE A 9 6.96 13.30 -14.62
C ILE A 9 8.35 13.15 -14.01
N VAL A 10 8.43 12.83 -12.73
CA VAL A 10 9.67 12.47 -12.05
C VAL A 10 9.63 10.97 -11.76
N GLY A 11 10.46 10.20 -12.46
CA GLY A 11 10.62 8.76 -12.23
C GLY A 11 11.68 8.49 -11.17
N GLU A 12 11.28 8.43 -9.90
CA GLU A 12 12.12 7.98 -8.80
C GLU A 12 11.89 6.48 -8.56
N ASN A 13 12.96 5.73 -8.27
CA ASN A 13 12.82 4.31 -7.94
C ASN A 13 12.28 4.21 -6.52
N ILE A 14 10.98 3.92 -6.37
CA ILE A 14 10.40 3.61 -5.06
C ILE A 14 10.95 2.24 -4.61
N HIS A 15 12.14 2.27 -4.02
CA HIS A 15 12.65 1.14 -3.29
C HIS A 15 11.74 0.96 -2.07
N CYS A 16 10.98 -0.12 -2.05
CA CYS A 16 10.09 -0.47 -0.94
C CYS A 16 10.93 -0.84 0.30
N THR A 17 11.57 0.14 0.94
CA THR A 17 12.35 -0.01 2.18
C THR A 17 11.48 -0.51 3.32
N ARG A 18 10.16 -0.38 3.22
CA ARG A 18 9.20 -0.86 4.21
C ARG A 18 8.34 -2.00 3.69
N LYS A 19 8.59 -3.20 4.20
CA LYS A 19 7.70 -4.37 4.11
C LYS A 19 7.11 -4.66 5.49
N VAL A 20 5.87 -5.12 5.55
CA VAL A 20 5.22 -5.55 6.80
C VAL A 20 4.84 -7.03 6.72
N LYS A 21 4.84 -7.72 7.86
CA LYS A 21 4.46 -9.14 7.92
C LYS A 21 2.96 -9.29 7.66
N ARG A 22 2.58 -10.16 6.71
CA ARG A 22 1.20 -10.59 6.48
C ARG A 22 0.65 -11.28 7.74
N GLY A 23 -0.53 -10.88 8.20
CA GLY A 23 -1.10 -11.33 9.48
C GLY A 23 -0.40 -10.77 10.73
N GLY A 24 0.53 -9.83 10.58
CA GLY A 24 1.11 -9.09 11.71
C GLY A 24 0.26 -7.88 12.11
N LYS A 25 0.67 -7.17 13.17
CA LYS A 25 -0.07 -5.99 13.71
C LYS A 25 -0.44 -4.92 12.66
N ARG A 26 0.33 -4.81 11.57
CA ARG A 26 0.14 -3.81 10.51
C ARG A 26 -0.51 -4.37 9.23
N ALA A 27 -0.92 -5.64 9.20
CA ALA A 27 -1.63 -6.24 8.08
C ALA A 27 -2.79 -7.10 8.60
N LYS A 28 -4.02 -6.74 8.24
CA LYS A 28 -5.24 -7.43 8.68
C LYS A 28 -6.01 -7.97 7.48
N LYS A 29 -6.78 -9.02 7.71
CA LYS A 29 -7.87 -9.43 6.82
C LYS A 29 -9.18 -8.94 7.42
N LEU A 30 -9.93 -8.16 6.67
CA LEU A 30 -11.25 -7.67 7.08
C LEU A 30 -12.31 -8.77 6.93
N ASP A 31 -13.46 -8.57 7.57
CA ASP A 31 -14.58 -9.53 7.54
C ASP A 31 -15.15 -9.72 6.12
N ASP A 32 -15.01 -8.71 5.25
CA ASP A 32 -15.35 -8.78 3.84
C ASP A 32 -14.31 -9.52 2.98
N GLY A 33 -13.25 -10.05 3.59
CA GLY A 33 -12.21 -10.84 2.96
C GLY A 33 -11.03 -10.04 2.41
N ARG A 34 -11.07 -8.70 2.42
CA ARG A 34 -9.96 -7.87 1.93
C ARG A 34 -8.76 -7.92 2.86
N GLU A 35 -7.57 -8.10 2.30
CA GLU A 35 -6.32 -7.89 3.03
C GLU A 35 -5.89 -6.43 2.92
N VAL A 36 -5.62 -5.81 4.08
CA VAL A 36 -5.37 -4.37 4.21
C VAL A 36 -4.10 -4.12 5.02
N VAL A 37 -3.42 -3.02 4.72
CA VAL A 37 -2.43 -2.44 5.63
C VAL A 37 -3.12 -1.48 6.57
N VAL A 38 -2.78 -1.59 7.86
CA VAL A 38 -3.37 -0.77 8.93
C VAL A 38 -2.41 0.36 9.29
N PHE A 39 -2.93 1.57 9.34
CA PHE A 39 -2.21 2.78 9.77
C PHE A 39 -3.12 3.68 10.61
N ALA A 40 -2.56 4.71 11.22
CA ALA A 40 -3.32 5.71 11.95
C ALA A 40 -3.29 7.04 11.17
N ASP A 41 -4.42 7.74 11.14
CA ASP A 41 -4.46 9.12 10.64
C ASP A 41 -3.87 10.11 11.66
N GLN A 42 -3.90 11.41 11.33
CA GLN A 42 -3.37 12.46 12.20
C GLN A 42 -4.12 12.59 13.53
N ALA A 43 -5.37 12.15 13.59
CA ALA A 43 -6.18 12.12 14.81
C ALA A 43 -6.02 10.80 15.58
N GLY A 44 -5.23 9.86 15.08
CA GLY A 44 -4.99 8.55 15.70
C GLY A 44 -6.04 7.50 15.37
N ASN A 45 -7.00 7.78 14.48
CA ASN A 45 -8.00 6.78 14.10
C ASN A 45 -7.37 5.73 13.18
N GLU A 46 -7.78 4.47 13.38
CA GLU A 46 -7.34 3.37 12.52
C GLU A 46 -7.91 3.54 11.10
N GLN A 47 -7.03 3.49 10.12
CA GLN A 47 -7.34 3.55 8.69
C GLN A 47 -6.83 2.30 7.99
N HIS A 48 -7.50 1.93 6.90
CA HIS A 48 -7.22 0.71 6.14
C HIS A 48 -6.86 1.04 4.69
N LEU A 49 -5.73 0.53 4.24
CA LEU A 49 -5.30 0.59 2.84
C LEU A 49 -5.45 -0.78 2.19
N PRO A 50 -6.41 -0.98 1.26
CA PRO A 50 -6.57 -2.24 0.54
C PRO A 50 -5.32 -2.62 -0.25
N ILE A 51 -4.90 -3.87 -0.15
CA ILE A 51 -3.76 -4.38 -0.91
C ILE A 51 -4.26 -4.81 -2.30
N PRO A 52 -3.79 -4.19 -3.40
CA PRO A 52 -4.23 -4.51 -4.76
C PRO A 52 -3.96 -5.99 -5.14
N GLN A 53 -4.82 -6.56 -5.99
CA GLN A 53 -4.66 -7.94 -6.46
C GLN A 53 -3.33 -8.20 -7.18
N SER A 54 -2.81 -7.21 -7.91
CA SER A 54 -1.50 -7.29 -8.57
C SER A 54 -0.37 -7.60 -7.58
N ILE A 55 -0.42 -7.01 -6.38
CA ILE A 55 0.52 -7.27 -5.29
C ILE A 55 0.27 -8.64 -4.66
N GLN A 56 -1.00 -8.99 -4.44
CA GLN A 56 -1.37 -10.28 -3.84
C GLN A 56 -0.89 -11.48 -4.68
N ASN A 57 -0.86 -11.32 -6.00
CA ASN A 57 -0.40 -12.35 -6.93
C ASN A 57 1.13 -12.51 -6.95
N GLY A 58 1.89 -11.55 -6.42
CA GLY A 58 3.36 -11.56 -6.40
C GLY A 58 3.97 -12.47 -5.33
N ASP A 59 5.19 -12.93 -5.58
CA ASP A 59 5.90 -13.87 -4.70
C ASP A 59 6.19 -13.31 -3.31
N VAL A 60 6.42 -12.00 -3.20
CA VAL A 60 6.67 -11.33 -1.91
C VAL A 60 5.47 -11.47 -0.98
N PHE A 61 4.26 -11.28 -1.53
CA PHE A 61 3.02 -11.41 -0.78
C PHE A 61 2.73 -12.86 -0.38
N LYS A 62 2.91 -13.79 -1.33
CA LYS A 62 2.78 -15.23 -1.08
C LYS A 62 3.79 -15.74 -0.06
N GLY A 63 4.99 -15.15 -0.03
CA GLY A 63 6.03 -15.37 0.97
C GLY A 63 5.76 -14.74 2.34
N GLY A 64 4.59 -14.14 2.55
CA GLY A 64 4.15 -13.62 3.85
C GLY A 64 4.55 -12.18 4.15
N MET A 65 4.97 -11.40 3.14
CA MET A 65 5.36 -10.00 3.30
C MET A 65 4.53 -9.08 2.41
N VAL A 66 4.02 -7.99 2.96
CA VAL A 66 3.29 -6.96 2.20
C VAL A 66 4.24 -5.80 1.89
N PRO A 67 4.49 -5.45 0.61
CA PRO A 67 5.23 -4.24 0.25
C PRO A 67 4.35 -3.01 0.53
N HIS A 68 4.59 -2.36 1.68
CA HIS A 68 3.70 -1.33 2.23
C HIS A 68 3.56 -0.10 1.32
N VAL A 69 4.68 0.36 0.74
CA VAL A 69 4.68 1.56 -0.10
C VAL A 69 4.02 1.27 -1.45
N ALA A 70 4.25 0.10 -2.05
CA ALA A 70 3.62 -0.26 -3.33
C ALA A 70 2.09 -0.41 -3.24
N ALA A 71 1.54 -0.72 -2.06
CA ALA A 71 0.09 -0.77 -1.87
C ALA A 71 -0.56 0.63 -1.78
N ALA A 72 0.23 1.69 -1.59
CA ALA A 72 -0.23 3.05 -1.37
C ALA A 72 -0.13 3.96 -2.61
N VAL A 73 0.34 3.41 -3.74
CA VAL A 73 0.50 4.11 -5.02
C VAL A 73 -0.45 3.52 -6.05
#